data_AF-A0AAV6CDK9-F1
#
_entry.id   AF-A0AAV6CDK9-F1
#
_cell.length_a   1.000
_cell.length_b   1.000
_cell.length_c   1.000
_cell.angle_alpha   90.00
_cell.angle_beta   90.00
_cell.angle_gamma   90.00
#
_symmetry.space_group_name_H-M   'P 1'
#
loop_
_entity.id
_entity.type
_entity.pdbx_description
1 polymer ?
#
loop_
_entity_poly.entity_id
_entity_poly.type
_entity_poly.pdbx_seq_one_letter_code
_entity_poly.pdbx_strand_id
1 'polypeptide(L)'
;MSEPIKLRMAPRESAQEIAARVEREQRRVDAAREEALATSLAPFRVGSVPFLNAVPLTRGLEEQIQFLPPSELARRLQRKELDAALVSITEPLLNPGYWILDGVAVASLGEVKSVFLAHRGSIEQITEVHCDTASLTSVNLLRVLLAERGLAPRFVPLDPSVSPEKAPDALLLIGDRAIEFLRGKPQHQIWDLGAAWLELTKLPFVYAVWAIRKDVPGVERLARELREAKAFGLDTLDF
;
A
#
# COMPACT_ATOMS: atom_id res chain seq x y z
N MET A 1 -16.05 -70.69 14.62
CA MET A 1 -16.96 -69.66 14.07
C MET A 1 -16.35 -68.31 14.37
N SER A 2 -15.73 -67.65 13.39
CA SER A 2 -15.16 -66.30 13.58
C SER A 2 -16.23 -65.24 13.27
N GLU A 3 -16.48 -64.32 14.20
CA GLU A 3 -17.34 -63.16 13.94
C GLU A 3 -16.73 -62.26 12.87
N PRO A 4 -17.52 -61.75 11.91
CA PRO A 4 -17.03 -60.82 10.91
C PRO A 4 -16.78 -59.44 11.54
N ILE A 5 -15.60 -58.89 11.28
CA ILE A 5 -15.23 -57.52 11.66
C ILE A 5 -16.20 -56.56 10.96
N LYS A 6 -17.15 -56.00 11.72
CA LYS A 6 -18.01 -54.91 11.25
C LYS A 6 -17.15 -53.66 11.11
N LEU A 7 -16.69 -53.37 9.89
CA LEU A 7 -16.19 -52.03 9.54
C LEU A 7 -17.34 -51.03 9.73
N ARG A 8 -17.33 -50.31 10.85
CA ARG A 8 -18.17 -49.13 11.05
C ARG A 8 -17.62 -48.03 10.15
N MET A 9 -18.29 -47.77 9.03
CA MET A 9 -18.05 -46.55 8.25
C MET A 9 -18.35 -45.35 9.16
N ALA A 10 -17.41 -44.40 9.25
CA ALA A 10 -17.66 -43.14 9.93
C ALA A 10 -18.92 -42.48 9.32
N PRO A 11 -19.79 -41.85 10.14
CA PRO A 11 -20.95 -41.16 9.62
C PRO A 11 -20.51 -40.12 8.58
N ARG A 12 -21.25 -40.05 7.46
CA ARG A 12 -20.99 -39.03 6.43
C ARG A 12 -21.24 -37.66 7.05
N GLU A 13 -20.18 -36.87 7.17
CA GLU A 13 -20.28 -35.48 7.59
C GLU A 13 -21.19 -34.71 6.64
N SER A 14 -22.03 -33.86 7.20
CA SER A 14 -22.82 -32.89 6.44
C SER A 14 -21.90 -31.83 5.83
N ALA A 15 -22.37 -31.16 4.77
CA ALA A 15 -21.64 -30.06 4.16
C ALA A 15 -21.32 -28.93 5.16
N GLN A 16 -22.19 -28.72 6.16
CA GLN A 16 -21.99 -27.73 7.23
C GLN A 16 -20.86 -28.13 8.19
N GLU A 17 -20.78 -29.42 8.56
CA GLU A 17 -19.70 -29.93 9.41
C GLU A 17 -18.35 -29.88 8.70
N ILE A 18 -18.33 -30.20 7.39
CA ILE A 18 -17.12 -30.09 6.55
C ILE A 18 -16.68 -28.63 6.48
N ALA A 19 -17.59 -27.69 6.18
CA ALA A 19 -17.29 -26.26 6.12
C ALA A 19 -16.73 -25.74 7.46
N ALA A 20 -17.37 -26.08 8.58
CA ALA A 20 -16.92 -25.67 9.91
C ALA A 20 -15.57 -26.30 10.30
N ARG A 21 -15.26 -27.53 9.83
CA ARG A 21 -13.93 -28.12 10.02
C ARG A 21 -12.88 -27.34 9.21
N VAL A 22 -13.12 -27.12 7.93
CA VAL A 22 -12.20 -26.40 7.03
C VAL A 22 -11.92 -24.99 7.58
N GLU A 23 -12.94 -24.27 8.03
CA GLU A 23 -12.78 -22.94 8.62
C GLU A 23 -11.94 -22.96 9.91
N ARG A 24 -12.10 -23.98 10.76
CA ARG A 24 -11.27 -24.15 11.97
C ARG A 24 -9.83 -24.52 11.63
N GLU A 25 -9.61 -25.35 10.62
CA GLU A 25 -8.27 -25.69 10.15
C GLU A 25 -7.57 -24.47 9.57
N GLN A 26 -8.26 -23.68 8.73
CA GLN A 26 -7.75 -22.43 8.19
C GLN A 26 -7.36 -21.45 9.30
N ARG A 27 -8.24 -21.22 10.28
CA ARG A 27 -7.94 -20.35 11.43
C ARG A 27 -6.71 -20.80 12.23
N ARG A 28 -6.47 -22.11 12.34
CA ARG A 28 -5.26 -22.64 13.01
C ARG A 28 -4.01 -22.39 12.18
N VAL A 29 -4.09 -22.57 10.87
CA VAL A 29 -2.98 -22.27 9.94
C VAL A 29 -2.63 -20.79 9.99
N ASP A 30 -3.64 -19.91 9.94
CA ASP A 30 -3.44 -18.47 9.97
C ASP A 30 -2.82 -18.01 11.30
N ALA A 31 -3.30 -18.54 12.43
CA ALA A 31 -2.71 -18.27 13.74
C ALA A 31 -1.24 -18.71 13.83
N ALA A 32 -0.89 -19.87 13.25
CA ALA A 32 0.49 -20.35 13.23
C ALA A 32 1.40 -19.47 12.35
N ARG A 33 0.89 -18.97 11.22
CA ARG A 33 1.63 -18.01 10.37
C ARG A 33 1.85 -16.68 11.07
N GLU A 34 0.82 -16.17 11.75
CA GLU A 34 0.91 -14.95 12.55
C GLU A 34 1.95 -15.08 13.67
N GLU A 35 1.94 -16.20 14.40
CA GLU A 35 2.95 -16.49 15.43
C GLU A 35 4.38 -16.56 14.85
N ALA A 36 4.54 -17.18 13.68
CA ALA A 36 5.84 -17.25 13.00
C ALA A 36 6.35 -15.86 12.58
N LEU A 37 5.45 -14.94 12.21
CA LEU A 37 5.79 -13.58 11.81
C LEU A 37 6.11 -12.67 13.00
N ALA A 38 5.51 -12.89 14.18
CA ALA A 38 5.50 -11.99 15.33
C ALA A 38 6.87 -11.49 15.84
N THR A 39 7.95 -12.23 15.57
CA THR A 39 9.34 -11.81 15.90
C THR A 39 10.33 -11.97 14.74
N SER A 40 9.81 -12.20 13.52
CA SER A 40 10.59 -12.55 12.33
C SER A 40 11.54 -11.43 11.85
N LEU A 41 11.20 -10.16 12.12
CA LEU A 41 12.01 -9.03 11.68
C LEU A 41 13.19 -8.75 12.60
N ALA A 42 13.16 -9.14 13.88
CA ALA A 42 14.27 -8.83 14.79
C ALA A 42 15.62 -9.36 14.25
N PRO A 43 16.72 -8.57 14.24
CA PRO A 43 16.87 -7.22 14.82
C PRO A 43 16.67 -6.05 13.82
N PHE A 44 16.06 -6.26 12.65
CA PHE A 44 15.86 -5.24 11.63
C PHE A 44 14.93 -4.13 12.11
N ARG A 45 15.29 -2.88 11.80
CA ARG A 45 14.44 -1.71 12.04
C ARG A 45 13.65 -1.41 10.78
N VAL A 46 12.35 -1.71 10.79
CA VAL A 46 11.50 -1.60 9.60
C VAL A 46 10.43 -0.56 9.84
N GLY A 47 10.18 0.30 8.84
CA GLY A 47 9.12 1.31 8.91
C GLY A 47 8.08 1.16 7.80
N SER A 48 6.84 1.53 8.06
CA SER A 48 5.77 1.54 7.06
C SER A 48 4.85 2.73 7.23
N VAL A 49 4.01 2.97 6.22
CA VAL A 49 2.97 3.99 6.27
C VAL A 49 1.70 3.42 6.92
N PRO A 50 0.96 4.21 7.71
CA PRO A 50 -0.28 3.76 8.34
C PRO A 50 -1.49 3.91 7.40
N PHE A 51 -1.35 3.53 6.12
CA PHE A 51 -2.42 3.62 5.13
C PHE A 51 -3.10 2.28 4.91
N LEU A 52 -4.39 2.30 4.56
CA LEU A 52 -5.17 1.08 4.33
C LEU A 52 -4.53 0.13 3.29
N ASN A 53 -3.91 0.69 2.24
CA ASN A 53 -3.25 -0.10 1.19
C ASN A 53 -1.95 -0.79 1.64
N ALA A 54 -1.39 -0.41 2.79
CA ALA A 54 -0.20 -1.03 3.37
C ALA A 54 -0.55 -2.15 4.36
N VAL A 55 -1.80 -2.23 4.84
CA VAL A 55 -2.24 -3.22 5.82
C VAL A 55 -1.92 -4.67 5.39
N PRO A 56 -2.19 -5.10 4.14
CA PRO A 56 -1.82 -6.45 3.72
C PRO A 56 -0.31 -6.69 3.66
N LEU A 57 0.50 -5.64 3.60
CA LEU A 57 1.96 -5.74 3.50
C LEU A 57 2.64 -5.82 4.87
N THR A 58 1.91 -5.51 5.95
CA THR A 58 2.41 -5.49 7.33
C THR A 58 1.67 -6.46 8.25
N ARG A 59 0.77 -7.29 7.70
CA ARG A 59 -0.01 -8.26 8.48
C ARG A 59 0.90 -9.26 9.20
N GLY A 60 0.70 -9.43 10.50
CA GLY A 60 1.53 -10.25 11.39
C GLY A 60 2.86 -9.61 11.81
N LEU A 61 3.17 -8.42 11.29
CA LEU A 61 4.40 -7.67 11.58
C LEU A 61 4.12 -6.37 12.35
N GLU A 62 2.87 -6.05 12.66
CA GLU A 62 2.42 -4.74 13.14
C GLU A 62 3.24 -4.24 14.35
N GLU A 63 3.49 -5.11 15.32
CA GLU A 63 4.25 -4.81 16.54
C GLU A 63 5.76 -4.59 16.31
N GLN A 64 6.26 -4.96 15.13
CA GLN A 64 7.67 -4.82 14.73
C GLN A 64 7.88 -3.67 13.74
N ILE A 65 6.82 -3.01 13.28
CA ILE A 65 6.85 -1.94 12.30
C ILE A 65 6.76 -0.58 12.98
N GLN A 66 7.67 0.33 12.62
CA GLN A 66 7.53 1.74 12.96
C GLN A 66 6.60 2.43 11.95
N PHE A 67 5.35 2.65 12.34
CA PHE A 67 4.40 3.40 11.51
C PHE A 67 4.69 4.91 11.58
N LEU A 68 5.11 5.48 10.44
CA LEU A 68 5.57 6.86 10.36
C LEU A 68 5.03 7.54 9.09
N PRO A 69 4.93 8.88 9.05
CA PRO A 69 4.63 9.60 7.82
C PRO A 69 5.67 9.30 6.71
N PRO A 70 5.30 9.31 5.43
CA PRO A 70 6.20 8.93 4.33
C PRO A 70 7.51 9.74 4.27
N SER A 71 7.45 11.05 4.54
CA SER A 71 8.63 11.92 4.58
C SER A 71 9.59 11.55 5.72
N GLU A 72 9.07 11.07 6.84
CA GLU A 72 9.86 10.59 7.96
C GLU A 72 10.56 9.27 7.63
N LEU A 73 9.85 8.33 6.98
CA LEU A 73 10.41 7.05 6.57
C LEU A 73 11.62 7.23 5.65
N ALA A 74 11.50 8.09 4.62
CA ALA A 74 12.60 8.42 3.72
C ALA A 74 13.78 9.03 4.48
N ARG A 75 13.52 10.00 5.37
CA ARG A 75 14.57 10.64 6.18
C ARG A 75 15.29 9.65 7.10
N ARG A 76 14.57 8.75 7.77
CA ARG A 76 15.15 7.75 8.67
C ARG A 76 15.93 6.66 7.92
N LEU A 77 15.50 6.28 6.72
CA LEU A 77 16.28 5.42 5.83
C LEU A 77 17.61 6.07 5.46
N GLN A 78 17.60 7.32 5.01
CA GLN A 78 18.83 8.06 4.64
C GLN A 78 19.79 8.20 5.83
N ARG A 79 19.26 8.42 7.04
CA ARG A 79 20.03 8.53 8.29
C ARG A 79 20.46 7.19 8.88
N LYS A 80 20.15 6.07 8.24
CA LYS A 80 20.44 4.71 8.73
C LYS A 80 19.78 4.39 10.08
N GLU A 81 18.68 5.08 10.39
CA GLU A 81 17.84 4.85 11.56
C GLU A 81 16.83 3.71 11.31
N LEU A 82 16.52 3.45 10.03
CA LEU A 82 15.80 2.27 9.55
C LEU A 82 16.69 1.44 8.61
N ASP A 83 16.45 0.14 8.57
CA ASP A 83 17.10 -0.81 7.68
C ASP A 83 16.28 -1.05 6.41
N ALA A 84 14.95 -1.03 6.53
CA ALA A 84 14.02 -1.03 5.42
C ALA A 84 12.80 -0.15 5.71
N ALA A 85 12.17 0.39 4.66
CA ALA A 85 10.87 1.01 4.80
C ALA A 85 10.02 0.92 3.53
N LEU A 86 8.70 0.89 3.72
CA LEU A 86 7.73 1.05 2.64
C LEU A 86 7.62 2.54 2.29
N VAL A 87 8.27 2.94 1.21
CA VAL A 87 8.41 4.36 0.82
C VAL A 87 7.93 4.60 -0.60
N SER A 88 7.64 5.86 -0.91
CA SER A 88 7.47 6.37 -2.27
C SER A 88 8.56 5.81 -3.21
N ILE A 89 8.18 5.30 -4.38
CA ILE A 89 9.14 4.83 -5.40
C ILE A 89 10.17 5.91 -5.79
N THR A 90 9.81 7.18 -5.64
CA THR A 90 10.71 8.32 -5.86
C THR A 90 11.97 8.25 -4.99
N GLU A 91 11.87 7.75 -3.75
CA GLU A 91 13.02 7.68 -2.83
C GLU A 91 14.15 6.83 -3.41
N PRO A 92 13.96 5.53 -3.73
CA PRO A 92 15.03 4.73 -4.31
C PRO A 92 15.39 5.08 -5.77
N LEU A 93 14.53 5.82 -6.50
CA LEU A 93 14.86 6.29 -7.84
C LEU A 93 15.75 7.53 -7.84
N LEU A 94 15.58 8.44 -6.87
CA LEU A 94 16.35 9.68 -6.77
C LEU A 94 17.55 9.58 -5.83
N ASN A 95 17.52 8.64 -4.89
CA ASN A 95 18.58 8.43 -3.91
C ASN A 95 19.19 7.02 -4.08
N PRO A 96 20.49 6.91 -4.37
CA PRO A 96 21.15 5.60 -4.47
C PRO A 96 21.33 4.96 -3.09
N GLY A 97 21.65 3.66 -3.08
CA GLY A 97 21.99 2.95 -1.83
C GLY A 97 20.91 2.01 -1.31
N TYR A 98 19.84 1.79 -2.09
CA TYR A 98 18.77 0.86 -1.75
C TYR A 98 18.67 -0.31 -2.73
N TRP A 99 18.24 -1.45 -2.22
CA TRP A 99 17.58 -2.51 -2.99
C TRP A 99 16.07 -2.26 -2.96
N ILE A 100 15.41 -2.41 -4.11
CA ILE A 100 13.96 -2.48 -4.19
C ILE A 100 13.58 -3.95 -4.08
N LEU A 101 12.73 -4.30 -3.13
CA LEU A 101 12.22 -5.66 -2.97
C LEU A 101 11.31 -6.03 -4.15
N ASP A 102 11.63 -7.13 -4.84
CA ASP A 102 10.78 -7.69 -5.89
C ASP A 102 9.60 -8.49 -5.32
N GLY A 103 8.53 -8.61 -6.13
CA GLY A 103 7.32 -9.35 -5.78
C GLY A 103 6.35 -8.63 -4.83
N VAL A 104 6.72 -7.43 -4.35
CA VAL A 104 5.93 -6.59 -3.44
C VAL A 104 6.00 -5.12 -3.85
N ALA A 105 4.84 -4.52 -4.08
CA ALA A 105 4.70 -3.09 -4.31
C ALA A 105 3.27 -2.63 -4.03
N VAL A 106 3.08 -1.35 -3.76
CA VAL A 106 1.79 -0.68 -3.89
C VAL A 106 1.70 -0.15 -5.31
N ALA A 107 0.86 -0.78 -6.13
CA ALA A 107 0.75 -0.50 -7.56
C ALA A 107 -0.70 -0.60 -8.04
N SER A 108 -1.01 0.02 -9.18
CA SER A 108 -2.29 -0.15 -9.86
C SER A 108 -2.09 -0.39 -11.35
N LEU A 109 -3.05 -1.09 -11.95
CA LEU A 109 -3.25 -1.14 -13.38
C LEU A 109 -4.54 -0.37 -13.70
N GLY A 110 -4.39 0.90 -14.10
CA GLY A 110 -5.52 1.80 -14.27
C GLY A 110 -5.92 2.46 -12.96
N GLU A 111 -7.23 2.66 -12.79
CA GLU A 111 -7.80 3.44 -11.69
C GLU A 111 -7.33 2.95 -10.31
N VAL A 112 -6.85 3.88 -9.47
CA VAL A 112 -6.34 3.59 -8.11
C VAL A 112 -7.27 4.11 -7.01
N LYS A 113 -8.21 5.01 -7.35
CA LYS A 113 -9.29 5.58 -6.51
C LYS A 113 -8.84 6.41 -5.30
N SER A 114 -7.56 6.36 -4.99
CA SER A 114 -6.93 6.97 -3.81
C SER A 114 -5.73 7.83 -4.20
N VAL A 115 -5.53 8.16 -5.48
CA VAL A 115 -4.54 9.12 -5.96
C VAL A 115 -5.12 9.86 -7.17
N PHE A 116 -5.59 11.09 -6.96
CA PHE A 116 -6.26 11.86 -8.00
C PHE A 116 -6.03 13.36 -7.86
N LEU A 117 -6.16 14.07 -8.99
CA LEU A 117 -6.41 15.50 -9.01
C LEU A 117 -7.94 15.72 -8.97
N ALA A 118 -8.44 16.28 -7.88
CA ALA A 118 -9.80 16.80 -7.81
C ALA A 118 -9.77 18.23 -8.36
N HIS A 119 -10.66 18.55 -9.31
CA HIS A 119 -10.72 19.88 -9.89
C HIS A 119 -12.13 20.39 -10.18
N ARG A 120 -12.30 21.72 -10.18
CA ARG A 120 -13.47 22.42 -10.72
C ARG A 120 -13.07 23.12 -12.02
N GLY A 121 -13.95 23.09 -13.02
CA GLY A 121 -13.65 23.60 -14.36
C GLY A 121 -12.70 22.68 -15.15
N SER A 122 -12.11 23.21 -16.22
CA SER A 122 -11.22 22.47 -17.12
C SER A 122 -9.79 22.41 -16.57
N ILE A 123 -9.12 21.27 -16.75
CA ILE A 123 -7.74 21.04 -16.24
C ILE A 123 -6.77 22.05 -16.86
N GLU A 124 -7.01 22.43 -18.12
CA GLU A 124 -6.20 23.37 -18.90
C GLU A 124 -6.21 24.80 -18.32
N GLN A 125 -7.18 25.13 -17.46
CA GLN A 125 -7.30 26.45 -16.82
C GLN A 125 -6.67 26.49 -15.42
N ILE A 126 -6.19 25.35 -14.90
CA ILE A 126 -5.60 25.26 -13.57
C ILE A 126 -4.24 25.98 -13.57
N THR A 127 -4.10 26.97 -12.69
CA THR A 127 -2.85 27.73 -12.51
C THR A 127 -2.11 27.38 -11.21
N GLU A 128 -2.82 26.78 -10.24
CA GLU A 128 -2.30 26.36 -8.94
C GLU A 128 -2.96 25.05 -8.51
N VAL A 129 -2.18 24.11 -7.95
CA VAL A 129 -2.66 22.84 -7.39
C VAL A 129 -2.23 22.75 -5.94
N HIS A 130 -3.21 22.56 -5.04
CA HIS A 130 -2.95 22.32 -3.62
C HIS A 130 -2.68 20.84 -3.39
N CYS A 131 -1.48 20.50 -2.93
CA CYS A 131 -1.01 19.13 -2.87
C CYS A 131 -0.99 18.62 -1.44
N ASP A 132 -1.59 17.45 -1.24
CA ASP A 132 -1.25 16.62 -0.09
C ASP A 132 0.23 16.22 -0.18
N THR A 133 1.06 16.86 0.64
CA THR A 133 2.51 16.65 0.64
C THR A 133 2.92 15.28 1.21
N ALA A 134 1.96 14.45 1.64
CA ALA A 134 2.24 13.13 2.17
C ALA A 134 2.90 12.18 1.14
N SER A 135 2.84 12.41 -0.19
CA SER A 135 3.53 11.55 -1.17
C SER A 135 4.24 12.32 -2.28
N LEU A 136 5.56 12.18 -2.31
CA LEU A 136 6.42 12.67 -3.40
C LEU A 136 6.11 11.98 -4.73
N THR A 137 5.74 10.68 -4.72
CA THR A 137 5.40 9.97 -5.97
C THR A 137 4.23 10.65 -6.67
N SER A 138 3.15 10.93 -5.95
CA SER A 138 1.90 11.44 -6.54
C SER A 138 2.08 12.84 -7.09
N VAL A 139 2.86 13.69 -6.41
CA VAL A 139 3.23 15.03 -6.90
C VAL A 139 4.02 14.93 -8.20
N ASN A 140 5.02 14.04 -8.25
CA ASN A 140 5.83 13.86 -9.46
C ASN A 140 5.04 13.25 -10.62
N LEU A 141 4.18 12.27 -10.34
CA LEU A 141 3.27 11.71 -11.34
C LEU A 141 2.36 12.78 -11.93
N LEU A 142 1.73 13.61 -11.09
CA LEU A 142 0.88 14.70 -11.56
C LEU A 142 1.66 15.71 -12.41
N ARG A 143 2.89 16.07 -12.01
CA ARG A 143 3.76 16.96 -12.78
C ARG A 143 4.04 16.40 -14.18
N VAL A 144 4.37 15.12 -14.28
CA VAL A 144 4.59 14.45 -15.58
C VAL A 144 3.31 14.48 -16.41
N LEU A 145 2.18 14.04 -15.86
CA LEU A 145 0.91 13.98 -16.58
C LEU A 145 0.44 15.35 -17.09
N LEU A 146 0.66 16.42 -16.31
CA LEU A 146 0.35 17.80 -16.73
C LEU A 146 1.34 18.30 -17.78
N ALA A 147 2.63 18.02 -17.62
CA ALA A 147 3.66 18.42 -18.59
C ALA A 147 3.46 17.77 -19.96
N GLU A 148 3.04 16.50 -20.01
CA GLU A 148 2.67 15.81 -21.26
C GLU A 148 1.46 16.47 -21.96
N ARG A 149 0.65 17.23 -21.23
CA ARG A 149 -0.45 18.06 -21.77
C ARG A 149 -0.03 19.52 -22.03
N GLY A 150 1.24 19.86 -21.86
CA GLY A 150 1.76 21.24 -22.00
C GLY A 150 1.36 22.17 -20.85
N LEU A 151 0.94 21.64 -19.70
CA LEU A 151 0.47 22.41 -18.55
C LEU A 151 1.55 22.47 -17.46
N ALA A 152 1.68 23.64 -16.81
CA ALA A 152 2.67 23.86 -15.76
C ALA A 152 2.13 24.73 -14.61
N PRO A 153 1.08 24.29 -13.89
CA PRO A 153 0.59 25.02 -12.73
C PRO A 153 1.62 25.05 -11.60
N ARG A 154 1.48 26.01 -10.69
CA ARG A 154 2.24 26.03 -9.43
C ARG A 154 1.70 24.97 -8.48
N PHE A 155 2.58 24.33 -7.74
CA PHE A 155 2.20 23.34 -6.72
C PHE A 155 2.44 23.96 -5.36
N VAL A 156 1.41 24.01 -4.52
CA VAL A 156 1.48 24.57 -3.17
C VAL A 156 1.01 23.53 -2.15
N PRO A 157 1.50 23.53 -0.90
CA PRO A 157 1.01 22.62 0.12
C PRO A 157 -0.50 22.81 0.38
N LEU A 158 -1.23 21.71 0.50
CA LEU A 158 -2.61 21.72 0.99
C LEU A 158 -2.59 21.88 2.52
N ASP A 159 -3.35 22.85 3.04
CA ASP A 159 -3.56 22.97 4.48
C ASP A 159 -4.35 21.75 4.99
N PRO A 160 -3.82 20.98 5.95
CA PRO A 160 -4.47 19.77 6.42
C PRO A 160 -5.82 20.02 7.08
N SER A 161 -6.08 21.23 7.59
CA SER A 161 -7.33 21.64 8.25
C SER A 161 -8.48 21.95 7.31
N VAL A 162 -8.22 22.02 5.99
CA VAL A 162 -9.23 22.32 4.99
C VAL A 162 -10.26 21.20 4.94
N SER A 163 -11.52 21.55 5.23
CA SER A 163 -12.65 20.64 5.07
C SER A 163 -13.01 20.45 3.58
N PRO A 164 -13.64 19.33 3.20
CA PRO A 164 -14.08 19.09 1.83
C PRO A 164 -14.96 20.21 1.25
N GLU A 165 -15.82 20.81 2.09
CA GLU A 165 -16.70 21.95 1.76
C GLU A 165 -15.92 23.20 1.33
N LYS A 166 -14.73 23.40 1.91
CA LYS A 166 -13.83 24.54 1.64
C LYS A 166 -12.64 24.13 0.77
N ALA A 167 -12.73 22.97 0.10
CA ALA A 167 -11.64 22.49 -0.73
C ALA A 167 -11.38 23.45 -1.91
N PRO A 168 -10.09 23.75 -2.21
CA PRO A 168 -9.69 24.55 -3.36
C PRO A 168 -10.22 23.99 -4.67
N ASP A 169 -10.15 24.80 -5.73
CA ASP A 169 -10.62 24.39 -7.04
C ASP A 169 -9.75 23.32 -7.69
N ALA A 170 -8.49 23.17 -7.29
CA ALA A 170 -7.62 22.11 -7.77
C ALA A 170 -6.76 21.59 -6.61
N LEU A 171 -6.92 20.31 -6.28
CA LEU A 171 -6.16 19.67 -5.22
C LEU A 171 -5.78 18.23 -5.55
N LEU A 172 -4.52 17.89 -5.29
CA LEU A 172 -4.01 16.52 -5.35
C LEU A 172 -4.23 15.87 -3.99
N LEU A 173 -5.04 14.82 -3.96
CA LEU A 173 -5.32 14.03 -2.76
C LEU A 173 -4.80 12.60 -2.90
N ILE A 174 -4.37 12.02 -1.78
CA ILE A 174 -3.87 10.65 -1.73
C ILE A 174 -4.44 9.84 -0.55
N GLY A 175 -4.32 8.52 -0.63
CA GLY A 175 -4.56 7.59 0.47
C GLY A 175 -5.94 7.72 1.08
N ASP A 176 -6.02 7.58 2.39
CA ASP A 176 -7.29 7.56 3.11
C ASP A 176 -8.01 8.92 3.03
N ARG A 177 -7.28 10.03 2.98
CA ARG A 177 -7.85 11.38 2.78
C ARG A 177 -8.57 11.50 1.44
N ALA A 178 -8.02 10.89 0.38
CA ALA A 178 -8.66 10.83 -0.93
C ALA A 178 -9.96 10.00 -0.88
N ILE A 179 -9.95 8.86 -0.18
CA ILE A 179 -11.12 8.01 0.00
C ILE A 179 -12.23 8.75 0.75
N GLU A 180 -11.90 9.39 1.88
CA GLU A 180 -12.86 10.18 2.66
C GLU A 180 -13.41 11.37 1.88
N PHE A 181 -12.58 12.03 1.08
CA PHE A 181 -13.02 13.11 0.19
C PHE A 181 -14.09 12.63 -0.79
N LEU A 182 -13.90 11.46 -1.43
CA LEU A 182 -14.89 10.88 -2.34
C LEU A 182 -16.18 10.46 -1.62
N ARG A 183 -16.09 9.91 -0.40
CA ARG A 183 -17.26 9.57 0.44
C ARG A 183 -18.13 10.79 0.74
N GLY A 184 -17.49 11.96 0.89
CA GLY A 184 -18.15 13.26 1.05
C GLY A 184 -18.93 13.75 -0.17
N LYS A 185 -18.91 13.03 -1.31
CA LYS A 185 -19.59 13.40 -2.58
C LYS A 185 -19.27 14.83 -3.02
N PRO A 186 -17.98 15.10 -3.31
CA PRO A 186 -17.53 16.44 -3.65
C PRO A 186 -18.11 16.87 -4.99
N GLN A 187 -18.20 18.18 -5.22
CA GLN A 187 -18.63 18.73 -6.51
C GLN A 187 -17.49 18.74 -7.56
N HIS A 188 -16.29 18.33 -7.17
CA HIS A 188 -15.13 18.26 -8.04
C HIS A 188 -15.26 17.12 -9.05
N GLN A 189 -14.72 17.36 -10.24
CA GLN A 189 -14.36 16.30 -11.18
C GLN A 189 -13.11 15.60 -10.68
N ILE A 190 -13.02 14.30 -10.91
CA ILE A 190 -11.93 13.46 -10.42
C ILE A 190 -11.12 12.96 -11.60
N TRP A 191 -9.85 13.38 -11.64
CA TRP A 191 -8.87 12.85 -12.58
C TRP A 191 -7.95 11.87 -11.85
N ASP A 192 -8.28 10.58 -11.93
CA ASP A 192 -7.48 9.50 -11.33
C ASP A 192 -6.14 9.35 -12.05
N LEU A 193 -5.04 9.42 -11.28
CA LEU A 193 -3.70 9.46 -11.87
C LEU A 193 -3.23 8.08 -12.34
N GLY A 194 -3.75 6.99 -11.77
CA GLY A 194 -3.46 5.64 -12.25
C GLY A 194 -4.13 5.37 -13.60
N ALA A 195 -5.38 5.81 -13.76
CA ALA A 195 -6.09 5.76 -15.03
C ALA A 195 -5.39 6.63 -16.09
N ALA A 196 -5.03 7.87 -15.74
CA ALA A 196 -4.32 8.77 -16.64
C ALA A 196 -2.95 8.23 -17.09
N TRP A 197 -2.20 7.62 -16.18
CA TRP A 197 -0.93 6.97 -16.50
C TRP A 197 -1.11 5.79 -17.45
N LEU A 198 -2.10 4.94 -17.19
CA LEU A 198 -2.42 3.82 -18.07
C LEU A 198 -2.83 4.30 -19.45
N GLU A 199 -3.63 5.37 -19.54
CA GLU A 199 -4.02 5.97 -20.81
C GLU A 199 -2.79 6.42 -21.62
N LEU A 200 -1.87 7.14 -20.98
CA LEU A 200 -0.66 7.68 -21.57
C LEU A 200 0.33 6.59 -22.01
N THR A 201 0.61 5.62 -21.14
CA THR A 201 1.76 4.71 -21.29
C THR A 201 1.41 3.27 -21.63
N LYS A 202 0.15 2.87 -21.40
CA LYS A 202 -0.31 1.46 -21.44
C LYS A 202 0.39 0.55 -20.42
N LEU A 203 1.00 1.12 -19.38
CA LEU A 203 1.71 0.39 -18.32
C LEU A 203 1.04 0.59 -16.95
N PRO A 204 1.22 -0.36 -16.00
CA PRO A 204 0.87 -0.12 -14.61
C PRO A 204 1.74 0.98 -13.98
N PHE A 205 1.29 1.53 -12.87
CA PHE A 205 2.05 2.49 -12.08
C PHE A 205 2.40 1.92 -10.69
N VAL A 206 3.64 2.15 -10.24
CA VAL A 206 4.12 1.75 -8.92
C VAL A 206 4.21 3.00 -8.04
N TYR A 207 3.49 3.02 -6.92
CA TYR A 207 3.43 4.16 -6.01
C TYR A 207 4.46 4.08 -4.89
N ALA A 208 4.57 2.90 -4.27
CA ALA A 208 5.45 2.64 -3.14
C ALA A 208 6.04 1.24 -3.20
N VAL A 209 7.23 1.09 -2.63
CA VAL A 209 8.00 -0.15 -2.58
C VAL A 209 8.71 -0.30 -1.23
N TRP A 210 9.02 -1.53 -0.86
CA TRP A 210 9.99 -1.77 0.21
C TRP A 210 11.39 -1.44 -0.31
N ALA A 211 11.95 -0.36 0.21
CA ALA A 211 13.36 0.00 0.01
C ALA A 211 14.18 -0.54 1.18
N ILE A 212 15.21 -1.32 0.88
CA ILE A 212 16.12 -1.93 1.86
C ILE A 212 17.51 -1.34 1.65
N ARG A 213 18.16 -0.83 2.71
CA ARG A 213 19.52 -0.27 2.56
C ARG A 213 20.52 -1.37 2.15
N LYS A 214 21.42 -1.06 1.21
CA LYS A 214 22.38 -2.04 0.66
C LYS A 214 23.42 -2.55 1.67
N ASP A 215 23.64 -1.81 2.76
CA ASP A 215 24.59 -2.14 3.82
C ASP A 215 23.98 -2.96 4.97
N VAL A 216 22.72 -3.39 4.84
CA VAL A 216 22.05 -4.23 5.84
C VAL A 216 22.49 -5.69 5.65
N PRO A 217 23.03 -6.35 6.69
CA PRO A 217 23.34 -7.77 6.61
C PRO A 217 22.06 -8.61 6.62
N GLY A 218 22.05 -9.75 5.91
CA GLY A 218 20.91 -10.67 5.90
C GLY A 218 19.67 -10.14 5.17
N VAL A 219 19.87 -9.35 4.11
CA VAL A 219 18.80 -8.81 3.25
C VAL A 219 17.87 -9.92 2.73
N GLU A 220 18.40 -11.11 2.44
CA GLU A 220 17.62 -12.24 1.93
C GLU A 220 16.59 -12.72 2.94
N ARG A 221 16.96 -12.73 4.23
CA ARG A 221 16.01 -13.03 5.32
C ARG A 221 14.94 -11.96 5.40
N LEU A 222 15.34 -10.69 5.49
CA LEU A 222 14.40 -9.58 5.57
C LEU A 222 13.42 -9.57 4.38
N ALA A 223 13.94 -9.73 3.17
CA ALA A 223 13.17 -9.81 1.94
C ALA A 223 12.18 -10.98 1.94
N ARG A 224 12.56 -12.14 2.48
CA ARG A 224 11.65 -13.29 2.63
C ARG A 224 10.52 -12.98 3.60
N GLU A 225 10.81 -12.46 4.79
CA GLU A 225 9.78 -12.17 5.80
C GLU A 225 8.80 -11.10 5.31
N LEU A 226 9.28 -10.07 4.60
CA LEU A 226 8.40 -9.05 3.99
C LEU A 226 7.51 -9.62 2.88
N ARG A 227 8.00 -10.60 2.10
CA ARG A 227 7.17 -11.31 1.11
C ARG A 227 6.15 -12.22 1.79
N GLU A 228 6.53 -12.90 2.87
CA GLU A 228 5.62 -13.75 3.64
C GLU A 228 4.51 -12.93 4.28
N ALA A 229 4.81 -11.78 4.89
CA ALA A 229 3.80 -10.88 5.43
C ALA A 229 2.81 -10.40 4.36
N LYS A 230 3.30 -10.08 3.15
CA LYS A 230 2.44 -9.77 2.01
C LYS A 230 1.57 -10.96 1.58
N ALA A 231 2.12 -12.16 1.52
CA ALA A 231 1.35 -13.35 1.18
C ALA A 231 0.26 -13.62 2.22
N PHE A 232 0.64 -13.61 3.50
CA PHE A 232 -0.28 -13.80 4.62
C PHE A 232 -1.38 -12.73 4.64
N GLY A 233 -1.01 -11.46 4.51
CA GLY A 233 -1.97 -10.38 4.48
C GLY A 233 -2.97 -10.47 3.33
N LEU A 234 -2.55 -10.91 2.14
CA LEU A 234 -3.48 -11.13 1.02
C LEU A 234 -4.39 -12.34 1.24
N ASP A 235 -3.90 -13.42 1.85
CA ASP A 235 -4.68 -14.62 2.14
C ASP A 235 -5.74 -14.37 3.23
N THR A 236 -5.49 -13.41 4.12
CA THR A 236 -6.38 -13.07 5.26
C THR A 236 -7.06 -11.71 5.10
N LEU A 237 -7.20 -11.19 3.89
CA LEU A 237 -8.00 -10.00 3.63
C LEU A 237 -9.48 -10.33 3.83
N ASP A 238 -10.11 -9.74 4.85
CA ASP A 238 -11.57 -9.77 4.99
C ASP A 238 -12.19 -8.85 3.91
N PHE A 239 -12.97 -9.43 3.00
CA PHE A 239 -13.72 -8.71 1.94
C PHE A 239 -15.16 -8.38 2.35
#